data_AF-A0A3R7WQL9-F1
#
_entry.id   AF-A0A3R7WQL9-F1
#
_cell.length_a   1.000
_cell.length_b   1.000
_cell.length_c   1.000
_cell.angle_alpha   90.00
_cell.angle_beta   90.00
_cell.angle_gamma   90.00
#
_symmetry.space_group_name_H-M   'P 1'
#
loop_
_entity.id
_entity.type
_entity.pdbx_description
1 polymer ?
#
loop_
_entity_poly.entity_id
_entity_poly.type
_entity_poly.pdbx_seq_one_letter_code
_entity_poly.pdbx_strand_id
1 'polypeptide(L)'
;IWVFGMLIFVVLMAEAFVGYVLPWGQMSYWGAQVIISLFGAIPVIGEDITTWIRGDYLLSGITLNRFFALHVVALPIVLLALVVLHILALHEVGSNNPDGVEIKKHKDANGVPLDGIKFHPYYSVHDVQGIAVFLFFFCGILFFAPEMGGYALELANFEEADAFKTPAHVAPVWYFTPYYSVLRAVPDKFWGFVAFAAAVVVPFVLPWLDRNPVRSWRYRGMLNRVMLLGFVINFIILGVLGVWAPTESRTQLAQIGTIYYFVFFLGMPWWSTWDKTKEVPDRVTMDGGMGLGKSLATLAVVALLTWLPLKAVAAESAYDCGSIPCDDFVADASDQASLQHGAALYANYCAGCHSLQYSRHNRVAKDLGIPEDLYQEHLMLDSNQKISSLMTISMDKDVAKGWFGAAPPDLTLISRAKKPEYLYTYLRTFYQDDSRPYGVNNLVYPNVGMPHVLLELQGLQECVHAEDSHAGEGHCDSLEVASAGIMMSGEFDDAMYDLVNFLAYTAEPFKQTRIEMGKRVMLFLAILFILAWALNREYWKDVH
;
A
#
# COMPACT_ATOMS: atom_id res chain seq x y z
N ILE A 1 17.43 -24.04 -10.75
CA ILE A 1 17.00 -22.62 -10.84
C ILE A 1 15.67 -22.40 -10.13
N TRP A 2 14.56 -23.00 -10.61
CA TRP A 2 13.22 -22.76 -10.07
C TRP A 2 13.12 -22.90 -8.54
N VAL A 3 13.62 -24.00 -7.97
CA VAL A 3 13.59 -24.22 -6.52
C VAL A 3 14.35 -23.12 -5.75
N PHE A 4 15.53 -22.69 -6.22
CA PHE A 4 16.22 -21.54 -5.62
C PHE A 4 15.39 -20.25 -5.74
N GLY A 5 14.71 -20.05 -6.88
CA GLY A 5 13.81 -18.91 -7.05
C GLY A 5 12.64 -18.92 -6.06
N MET A 6 12.06 -20.10 -5.80
CA MET A 6 10.99 -20.27 -4.82
C MET A 6 11.48 -20.09 -3.38
N LEU A 7 12.70 -20.51 -3.05
CA LEU A 7 13.33 -20.21 -1.75
C LEU A 7 13.56 -18.70 -1.59
N ILE A 8 14.08 -18.03 -2.61
CA ILE A 8 14.22 -16.56 -2.61
C ILE A 8 12.85 -15.90 -2.40
N PHE A 9 11.81 -16.36 -3.11
CA PHE A 9 10.45 -15.83 -2.96
C PHE A 9 9.95 -15.94 -1.52
N VAL A 10 10.04 -17.11 -0.88
CA VAL A 10 9.59 -17.28 0.51
C VAL A 10 10.40 -16.43 1.50
N VAL A 11 11.72 -16.36 1.33
CA VAL A 11 12.57 -15.52 2.19
C VAL A 11 12.26 -14.04 1.98
N LEU A 12 11.98 -13.61 0.74
CA LEU A 12 11.59 -12.24 0.44
C LEU A 12 10.22 -11.89 1.02
N MET A 13 9.25 -12.82 1.02
CA MET A 13 7.99 -12.64 1.73
C MET A 13 8.22 -12.46 3.25
N ALA A 14 9.07 -13.29 3.85
CA ALA A 14 9.41 -13.16 5.26
C ALA A 14 10.08 -11.81 5.55
N GLU A 15 11.04 -11.42 4.71
CA GLU A 15 11.79 -10.15 4.80
C GLU A 15 10.87 -8.93 4.71
N ALA A 16 9.97 -8.92 3.73
CA ALA A 16 8.99 -7.84 3.57
C ALA A 16 8.04 -7.76 4.77
N PHE A 17 7.60 -8.90 5.31
CA PHE A 17 6.74 -8.94 6.49
C PHE A 17 7.45 -8.37 7.73
N VAL A 18 8.65 -8.86 8.08
CA VAL A 18 9.34 -8.35 9.28
C VAL A 18 9.74 -6.89 9.14
N GLY A 19 10.04 -6.42 7.93
CA GLY A 19 10.27 -5.01 7.62
C GLY A 19 9.01 -4.15 7.79
N TYR A 20 7.85 -4.65 7.37
CA TYR A 20 6.57 -3.97 7.51
C TYR A 20 6.15 -3.78 8.99
N VAL A 21 6.65 -4.61 9.91
CA VAL A 21 6.37 -4.48 11.34
C VAL A 21 7.16 -3.34 11.99
N LEU A 22 8.32 -2.95 11.42
CA LEU A 22 9.25 -2.02 12.06
C LEU A 22 8.73 -0.60 12.30
N PRO A 23 7.90 0.01 11.41
CA PRO A 23 7.31 1.33 11.67
C PRO A 23 6.42 1.37 12.92
N TRP A 24 5.92 0.21 13.36
CA TRP A 24 5.09 0.08 14.56
C TRP A 24 3.81 0.94 14.56
N GLY A 25 3.21 1.10 13.39
CA GLY A 25 1.87 1.70 13.24
C GLY A 25 0.74 0.69 13.45
N GLN A 26 -0.51 1.15 13.38
CA GLN A 26 -1.69 0.29 13.60
C GLN A 26 -1.71 -0.95 12.69
N MET A 27 -1.51 -0.76 11.38
CA MET A 27 -1.53 -1.88 10.42
C MET A 27 -0.33 -2.82 10.63
N SER A 28 0.83 -2.27 11.02
CA SER A 28 2.03 -3.03 11.38
C SER A 28 1.76 -3.98 12.56
N TYR A 29 1.21 -3.45 13.65
CA TYR A 29 0.94 -4.21 14.87
C TYR A 29 -0.16 -5.26 14.68
N TRP A 30 -1.32 -4.85 14.16
CA TRP A 30 -2.45 -5.76 13.96
C TRP A 30 -2.18 -6.78 12.84
N GLY A 31 -1.47 -6.39 11.78
CA GLY A 31 -1.00 -7.32 10.75
C GLY A 31 -0.07 -8.39 11.32
N ALA A 32 0.90 -8.00 12.16
CA ALA A 32 1.75 -8.95 12.89
C ALA A 32 0.93 -9.86 13.79
N GLN A 33 -0.04 -9.32 14.52
CA GLN A 33 -0.88 -10.09 15.45
C GLN A 33 -1.66 -11.17 14.70
N VAL A 34 -2.29 -10.81 13.57
CA VAL A 34 -3.04 -11.75 12.74
C VAL A 34 -2.11 -12.84 12.22
N ILE A 35 -1.00 -12.50 11.56
CA ILE A 35 -0.08 -13.47 10.95
C ILE A 35 0.52 -14.41 12.00
N ILE A 36 0.99 -13.88 13.13
CA ILE A 36 1.59 -14.71 14.18
C ILE A 36 0.53 -15.62 14.83
N SER A 37 -0.71 -15.16 14.97
CA SER A 37 -1.81 -15.98 15.52
C SER A 37 -2.20 -17.17 14.62
N LEU A 38 -1.81 -17.17 13.34
CA LEU A 38 -2.05 -18.28 12.42
C LEU A 38 -1.24 -19.52 12.82
N PHE A 39 -0.02 -19.35 13.32
CA PHE A 39 0.79 -20.47 13.84
C PHE A 39 0.12 -21.14 15.04
N GLY A 40 -0.66 -20.39 15.82
CA GLY A 40 -1.49 -20.91 16.91
C GLY A 40 -2.59 -21.86 16.43
N ALA A 41 -2.89 -21.94 15.13
CA ALA A 41 -3.83 -22.91 14.59
C ALA A 41 -3.23 -24.33 14.49
N ILE A 42 -1.90 -24.47 14.58
CA ILE A 42 -1.22 -25.77 14.48
C ILE A 42 -1.55 -26.61 15.72
N PRO A 43 -2.14 -27.80 15.56
CA PRO A 43 -2.46 -28.66 16.70
C PRO A 43 -1.21 -29.02 17.51
N VAL A 44 -1.38 -29.15 18.82
CA VAL A 44 -0.34 -29.57 19.80
C VAL A 44 0.74 -28.53 20.08
N ILE A 45 1.36 -27.92 19.06
CA ILE A 45 2.54 -27.05 19.22
C ILE A 45 2.30 -25.58 18.87
N GLY A 46 1.11 -25.22 18.41
CA GLY A 46 0.84 -23.88 17.87
C GLY A 46 1.00 -22.74 18.89
N GLU A 47 0.53 -22.95 20.13
CA GLU A 47 0.64 -21.93 21.20
C GLU A 47 2.10 -21.68 21.60
N ASP A 48 2.89 -22.74 21.74
CA ASP A 48 4.32 -22.66 22.05
C ASP A 48 5.08 -21.94 20.94
N ILE A 49 4.80 -22.26 19.67
CA ILE A 49 5.41 -21.57 18.51
C ILE A 49 5.03 -20.08 18.51
N THR A 50 3.76 -19.77 18.73
CA THR A 50 3.26 -18.39 18.74
C THR A 50 3.97 -17.57 19.82
N THR A 51 4.06 -18.11 21.03
CA THR A 51 4.77 -17.48 22.17
C THR A 51 6.26 -17.36 21.88
N TRP A 52 6.88 -18.39 21.29
CA TRP A 52 8.28 -18.35 20.91
C TRP A 52 8.58 -17.35 19.80
N ILE A 53 7.70 -17.14 18.82
CA ILE A 53 7.86 -16.12 17.77
C ILE A 53 7.78 -14.72 18.38
N ARG A 54 6.76 -14.46 19.22
CA ARG A 54 6.59 -13.17 19.90
C ARG A 54 7.72 -12.88 20.87
N GLY A 55 8.20 -13.91 21.57
CA GLY A 55 9.14 -13.77 22.70
C GLY A 55 8.48 -13.31 23.99
N ASP A 56 7.14 -13.24 24.00
CA ASP A 56 6.30 -12.85 25.13
C ASP A 56 4.85 -13.33 24.84
N TYR A 57 3.94 -13.19 25.80
CA TYR A 57 2.52 -13.55 25.63
C TYR A 57 1.78 -12.62 24.66
N LEU A 58 2.18 -11.34 24.62
CA LEU A 58 1.66 -10.31 23.73
C LEU A 58 2.74 -9.80 22.78
N LEU A 59 2.32 -9.13 21.70
CA LEU A 59 3.27 -8.40 20.87
C LEU A 59 3.84 -7.23 21.67
N SER A 60 5.17 -7.18 21.78
CA SER A 60 5.86 -6.19 22.59
C SER A 60 7.15 -5.72 21.93
N GLY A 61 7.87 -4.81 22.59
CA GLY A 61 9.19 -4.36 22.14
C GLY A 61 10.21 -5.50 21.97
N ILE A 62 10.01 -6.64 22.66
CA ILE A 62 10.84 -7.84 22.47
C ILE A 62 10.62 -8.42 21.07
N THR A 63 9.37 -8.52 20.62
CA THR A 63 9.05 -9.00 19.27
C THR A 63 9.66 -8.08 18.21
N LEU A 64 9.48 -6.76 18.38
CA LEU A 64 10.00 -5.75 17.47
C LEU A 64 11.52 -5.83 17.33
N ASN A 65 12.26 -5.96 18.43
CA ASN A 65 13.72 -6.05 18.41
C ASN A 65 14.21 -7.32 17.68
N ARG A 66 13.53 -8.45 17.89
CA ARG A 66 13.84 -9.69 17.15
C ARG A 66 13.57 -9.56 15.67
N PHE A 67 12.45 -8.95 15.30
CA PHE A 67 12.09 -8.73 13.89
C PHE A 67 13.04 -7.76 13.22
N PHE A 68 13.51 -6.73 13.93
CA PHE A 68 14.58 -5.85 13.47
C PHE A 68 15.87 -6.63 13.18
N ALA A 69 16.32 -7.50 14.08
CA ALA A 69 17.52 -8.32 13.85
C ALA A 69 17.36 -9.29 12.67
N LEU A 70 16.16 -9.87 12.50
CA LEU A 70 15.85 -10.74 11.36
C LEU A 70 15.88 -9.96 10.05
N HIS A 71 15.23 -8.79 10.01
CA HIS A 71 15.10 -7.95 8.82
C HIS A 71 16.44 -7.36 8.39
N VAL A 72 17.20 -6.77 9.32
CA VAL A 72 18.40 -6.01 8.96
C VAL A 72 19.59 -6.92 8.69
N VAL A 73 19.65 -8.10 9.32
CA VAL A 73 20.85 -8.95 9.31
C VAL A 73 20.56 -10.34 8.71
N ALA A 74 19.71 -11.13 9.36
CA ALA A 74 19.64 -12.56 9.07
C ALA A 74 19.08 -12.86 7.67
N LEU A 75 17.92 -12.30 7.34
CA LEU A 75 17.23 -12.59 6.08
C LEU A 75 17.96 -12.01 4.85
N PRO A 76 18.53 -10.78 4.87
CA PRO A 76 19.37 -10.28 3.78
C PRO A 76 20.60 -11.15 3.49
N ILE A 77 21.25 -11.69 4.52
CA ILE A 77 22.40 -12.59 4.34
C ILE A 77 21.95 -13.90 3.66
N VAL A 78 20.82 -14.47 4.09
CA VAL A 78 20.24 -15.66 3.45
C VAL A 78 19.84 -15.37 2.01
N LEU A 79 19.21 -14.22 1.73
CA LEU A 79 18.85 -13.79 0.38
C LEU A 79 20.09 -13.66 -0.51
N LEU A 80 21.16 -13.02 -0.02
CA LEU A 80 22.42 -12.89 -0.77
C LEU A 80 22.98 -14.26 -1.14
N ALA A 81 23.04 -15.19 -0.18
CA ALA A 81 23.52 -16.55 -0.42
C ALA A 81 22.65 -17.28 -1.46
N LEU A 82 21.32 -17.19 -1.33
CA LEU A 82 20.38 -17.82 -2.27
C LEU A 82 20.47 -17.21 -3.67
N VAL A 83 20.65 -15.89 -3.80
CA VAL A 83 20.84 -15.21 -5.09
C VAL A 83 22.13 -15.68 -5.77
N VAL A 84 23.23 -15.80 -5.03
CA VAL A 84 24.48 -16.36 -5.55
C VAL A 84 24.27 -17.79 -6.05
N LEU A 85 23.62 -18.65 -5.25
CA LEU A 85 23.30 -20.02 -5.66
C LEU A 85 22.37 -20.07 -6.88
N HIS A 86 21.42 -19.13 -6.98
CA HIS A 86 20.51 -19.01 -8.10
C HIS A 86 21.26 -18.64 -9.40
N ILE A 87 22.19 -17.69 -9.33
CA ILE A 87 23.03 -17.27 -10.46
C ILE A 87 23.98 -18.40 -10.88
N LEU A 88 24.62 -19.08 -9.92
CA LEU A 88 25.49 -20.23 -10.20
C LEU A 88 24.72 -21.35 -10.91
N ALA A 89 23.50 -21.65 -10.44
CA ALA A 89 22.64 -22.63 -11.09
C ALA A 89 22.24 -22.20 -12.51
N LEU A 90 21.99 -20.89 -12.73
CA LEU A 90 21.72 -20.33 -14.06
C LEU A 90 22.93 -20.44 -14.99
N HIS A 91 24.14 -20.21 -14.50
CA HIS A 91 25.36 -20.31 -15.30
C HIS A 91 25.64 -21.75 -15.77
N GLU A 92 25.32 -22.75 -14.92
CA GLU A 92 25.52 -24.15 -15.26
C GLU A 92 24.59 -24.60 -16.42
N VAL A 93 23.29 -24.38 -16.27
CA VAL A 93 22.31 -24.84 -17.29
C VAL A 93 22.15 -23.88 -18.46
N GLY A 94 22.39 -22.58 -18.26
CA GLY A 94 22.18 -21.51 -19.25
C GLY A 94 20.78 -20.89 -19.18
N SER A 95 20.62 -19.71 -19.79
CA SER A 95 19.31 -19.05 -19.89
C SER A 95 18.38 -19.78 -20.86
N ASN A 96 17.08 -19.74 -20.57
CA ASN A 96 16.05 -20.18 -21.51
C ASN A 96 15.71 -19.05 -22.49
N ASN A 97 15.01 -19.36 -23.58
CA ASN A 97 14.55 -18.39 -24.58
C ASN A 97 13.05 -18.53 -24.85
N PRO A 98 12.42 -17.54 -25.50
CA PRO A 98 10.98 -17.55 -25.76
C PRO A 98 10.47 -18.73 -26.59
N ASP A 99 11.32 -19.42 -27.35
CA ASP A 99 10.95 -20.59 -28.14
C ASP A 99 11.21 -21.92 -27.40
N GLY A 100 11.95 -21.87 -26.29
CA GLY A 100 12.27 -23.04 -25.47
C GLY A 100 13.29 -23.99 -26.09
N VAL A 101 14.06 -23.51 -27.08
CA VAL A 101 15.07 -24.29 -27.82
C VAL A 101 16.41 -24.30 -27.10
N GLU A 102 17.07 -25.45 -27.02
CA GLU A 102 18.37 -25.57 -26.32
C GLU A 102 19.52 -25.15 -27.24
N ILE A 103 20.03 -23.92 -27.08
CA ILE A 103 21.11 -23.37 -27.91
C ILE A 103 22.42 -24.18 -27.83
N LYS A 104 22.66 -24.87 -26.71
CA LYS A 104 23.86 -25.69 -26.50
C LYS A 104 23.93 -26.92 -27.41
N LYS A 105 22.83 -27.30 -28.08
CA LYS A 105 22.78 -28.44 -29.02
C LYS A 105 23.43 -28.13 -30.36
N HIS A 106 23.37 -26.88 -30.82
CA HIS A 106 23.88 -26.45 -32.12
C HIS A 106 25.08 -25.53 -31.92
N LYS A 107 26.28 -26.08 -32.10
CA LYS A 107 27.55 -25.36 -31.88
C LYS A 107 28.35 -25.24 -33.18
N ASP A 108 29.16 -24.19 -33.27
CA ASP A 108 30.14 -24.01 -34.34
C ASP A 108 31.36 -24.93 -34.16
N ALA A 109 32.30 -24.86 -35.11
CA ALA A 109 33.55 -25.62 -35.08
C ALA A 109 34.44 -25.32 -33.86
N ASN A 110 34.22 -24.19 -33.17
CA ASN A 110 34.95 -23.76 -31.99
C ASN A 110 34.20 -24.09 -30.68
N GLY A 111 33.07 -24.80 -30.75
CA GLY A 111 32.26 -25.18 -29.59
C GLY A 111 31.36 -24.07 -29.04
N VAL A 112 31.21 -22.96 -29.76
CA VAL A 112 30.34 -21.82 -29.41
C VAL A 112 28.92 -22.07 -29.93
N PRO A 113 27.87 -21.90 -29.11
CA PRO A 113 26.49 -21.99 -29.58
C PRO A 113 26.20 -21.05 -30.76
N LEU A 114 25.60 -21.57 -31.83
CA LEU A 114 25.32 -20.80 -33.06
C LEU A 114 24.30 -19.68 -32.83
N ASP A 115 23.31 -19.92 -31.98
CA ASP A 115 22.23 -18.97 -31.67
C ASP A 115 22.53 -18.16 -30.38
N GLY A 116 23.78 -18.15 -29.92
CA GLY A 116 24.21 -17.48 -28.70
C GLY A 116 25.07 -16.25 -28.96
N ILE A 117 24.74 -15.13 -28.31
CA ILE A 117 25.58 -13.92 -28.29
C ILE A 117 26.19 -13.70 -26.90
N LYS A 118 27.32 -12.98 -26.82
CA LYS A 118 27.96 -12.65 -25.54
C LYS A 118 27.02 -11.78 -24.68
N PHE A 119 27.03 -12.00 -23.37
CA PHE A 119 26.25 -11.19 -22.43
C PHE A 119 26.67 -9.72 -22.45
N HIS A 120 27.96 -9.46 -22.27
CA HIS A 120 28.53 -8.13 -22.41
C HIS A 120 29.15 -7.96 -23.81
N PRO A 121 28.88 -6.86 -24.54
CA PRO A 121 28.07 -5.70 -24.13
C PRO A 121 26.56 -5.81 -24.44
N TYR A 122 26.12 -6.75 -25.27
CA TYR A 122 24.78 -6.78 -25.87
C TYR A 122 23.63 -6.76 -24.85
N TYR A 123 23.57 -7.75 -23.98
CA TYR A 123 22.53 -7.84 -22.95
C TYR A 123 22.75 -6.82 -21.84
N SER A 124 24.00 -6.50 -21.47
CA SER A 124 24.26 -5.45 -20.49
C SER A 124 23.67 -4.10 -20.90
N VAL A 125 23.88 -3.67 -22.16
CA VAL A 125 23.32 -2.41 -22.69
C VAL A 125 21.80 -2.49 -22.85
N HIS A 126 21.29 -3.63 -23.32
CA HIS A 126 19.85 -3.89 -23.41
C HIS A 126 19.16 -3.75 -22.04
N ASP A 127 19.79 -4.29 -20.98
CA ASP A 127 19.26 -4.23 -19.62
C ASP A 127 19.27 -2.79 -19.07
N VAL A 128 20.26 -1.94 -19.43
CA VAL A 128 20.24 -0.52 -19.05
C VAL A 128 18.99 0.18 -19.59
N GLN A 129 18.56 -0.13 -20.82
CA GLN A 129 17.31 0.41 -21.36
C GLN A 129 16.10 -0.02 -20.50
N GLY A 130 16.03 -1.30 -20.13
CA GLY A 130 14.97 -1.82 -19.25
C GLY A 130 14.98 -1.18 -17.86
N ILE A 131 16.17 -1.02 -17.26
CA ILE A 131 16.38 -0.36 -15.97
C ILE A 131 15.95 1.11 -16.03
N ALA A 132 16.29 1.83 -17.11
CA ALA A 132 15.89 3.22 -17.28
C ALA A 132 14.36 3.37 -17.32
N VAL A 133 13.65 2.48 -18.02
CA VAL A 133 12.18 2.47 -18.04
C VAL A 133 11.61 2.14 -16.66
N PHE A 134 12.15 1.11 -15.98
CA PHE A 134 11.73 0.77 -14.62
C PHE A 134 11.90 1.94 -13.65
N LEU A 135 13.09 2.57 -13.64
CA LEU A 135 13.38 3.72 -12.79
C LEU A 135 12.50 4.92 -13.12
N PHE A 136 12.10 5.10 -14.38
CA PHE A 136 11.19 6.17 -14.76
C PHE A 136 9.84 6.04 -14.04
N PHE A 137 9.23 4.86 -14.07
CA PHE A 137 7.97 4.62 -13.36
C PHE A 137 8.16 4.59 -11.84
N PHE A 138 9.21 3.95 -11.34
CA PHE A 138 9.50 3.85 -9.91
C PHE A 138 9.73 5.24 -9.28
N CYS A 139 10.61 6.05 -9.87
CA CYS A 139 10.84 7.43 -9.42
C CYS A 139 9.60 8.30 -9.60
N GLY A 140 8.80 8.07 -10.66
CA GLY A 140 7.51 8.72 -10.85
C GLY A 140 6.58 8.51 -9.65
N ILE A 141 6.41 7.27 -9.21
CA ILE A 141 5.61 6.97 -8.01
C ILE A 141 6.25 7.59 -6.77
N LEU A 142 7.55 7.39 -6.56
CA LEU A 142 8.25 7.84 -5.35
C LEU A 142 8.18 9.37 -5.14
N PHE A 143 8.35 10.16 -6.19
CA PHE A 143 8.39 11.62 -6.07
C PHE A 143 7.01 12.30 -6.12
N PHE A 144 6.06 11.74 -6.88
CA PHE A 144 4.78 12.40 -7.15
C PHE A 144 3.58 11.74 -6.45
N ALA A 145 3.63 10.45 -6.14
CA ALA A 145 2.51 9.72 -5.52
C ALA A 145 2.96 8.55 -4.62
N PRO A 146 3.82 8.76 -3.59
CA PRO A 146 4.40 7.65 -2.84
C PRO A 146 3.41 6.83 -2.02
N GLU A 147 2.28 7.42 -1.62
CA GLU A 147 1.20 6.71 -0.91
C GLU A 147 0.26 5.96 -1.86
N MET A 148 0.21 6.36 -3.13
CA MET A 148 -0.77 5.90 -4.12
C MET A 148 -2.21 5.87 -3.56
N GLY A 149 -2.63 6.93 -2.86
CA GLY A 149 -3.98 7.04 -2.29
C GLY A 149 -4.27 6.05 -1.15
N GLY A 150 -3.25 5.52 -0.50
CA GLY A 150 -3.38 4.52 0.58
C GLY A 150 -3.13 3.08 0.13
N TYR A 151 -2.92 2.83 -1.17
CA TYR A 151 -2.66 1.49 -1.71
C TYR A 151 -1.21 1.03 -1.52
N ALA A 152 -0.24 1.96 -1.60
CA ALA A 152 1.18 1.63 -1.40
C ALA A 152 1.59 1.70 0.07
N LEU A 153 1.10 2.72 0.76
CA LEU A 153 1.31 2.97 2.18
C LEU A 153 -0.07 3.15 2.81
N GLU A 154 -0.49 2.20 3.65
CA GLU A 154 -1.81 2.25 4.26
C GLU A 154 -1.90 3.44 5.21
N LEU A 155 -2.96 4.25 5.06
CA LEU A 155 -3.14 5.49 5.82
C LEU A 155 -3.15 5.24 7.34
N ALA A 156 -3.80 4.15 7.78
CA ALA A 156 -3.83 3.76 9.18
C ALA A 156 -2.44 3.45 9.77
N ASN A 157 -1.42 3.16 8.94
CA ASN A 157 -0.07 2.90 9.44
C ASN A 157 0.70 4.18 9.81
N PHE A 158 0.14 5.37 9.55
CA PHE A 158 0.63 6.64 10.10
C PHE A 158 0.11 6.93 11.51
N GLU A 159 -0.83 6.12 12.02
CA GLU A 159 -1.24 6.14 13.43
C GLU A 159 -0.36 5.18 14.23
N GLU A 160 0.08 5.63 15.41
CA GLU A 160 0.81 4.79 16.37
C GLU A 160 -0.02 3.56 16.77
N ALA A 161 0.64 2.41 16.93
CA ALA A 161 -0.03 1.19 17.33
C ALA A 161 -0.70 1.30 18.71
N ASP A 162 -1.98 0.96 18.77
CA ASP A 162 -2.77 0.82 19.98
C ASP A 162 -3.33 -0.61 20.07
N ALA A 163 -2.87 -1.34 21.08
CA ALA A 163 -3.28 -2.73 21.33
C ALA A 163 -4.76 -2.87 21.73
N PHE A 164 -5.43 -1.78 22.13
CA PHE A 164 -6.84 -1.80 22.55
C PHE A 164 -7.80 -1.31 21.46
N LYS A 165 -7.28 -0.80 20.34
CA LYS A 165 -8.08 -0.26 19.23
C LYS A 165 -7.71 -0.93 17.91
N THR A 166 -8.49 -1.91 17.51
CA THR A 166 -8.34 -2.55 16.19
C THR A 166 -8.95 -1.66 15.09
N PRO A 167 -8.25 -1.43 13.96
CA PRO A 167 -8.85 -0.81 12.78
C PRO A 167 -10.06 -1.58 12.27
N ALA A 168 -11.04 -0.88 11.66
CA ALA A 168 -12.28 -1.49 11.17
C ALA A 168 -12.03 -2.57 10.10
N HIS A 169 -10.98 -2.39 9.29
CA HIS A 169 -10.55 -3.38 8.30
C HIS A 169 -9.03 -3.53 8.32
N VAL A 170 -8.56 -4.73 8.66
CA VAL A 170 -7.13 -5.07 8.70
C VAL A 170 -6.81 -5.97 7.50
N ALA A 171 -6.32 -5.35 6.42
CA ALA A 171 -5.77 -6.05 5.27
C ALA A 171 -4.23 -5.99 5.30
N PRO A 172 -3.53 -7.02 4.80
CA PRO A 172 -2.10 -6.92 4.58
C PRO A 172 -1.80 -6.06 3.34
N VAL A 173 -0.54 -5.66 3.23
CA VAL A 173 0.06 -5.05 2.02
C VAL A 173 -0.31 -5.80 0.74
N TRP A 174 -0.51 -5.05 -0.34
CA TRP A 174 -1.07 -5.52 -1.62
C TRP A 174 -0.37 -6.74 -2.24
N TYR A 175 0.93 -6.95 -1.99
CA TYR A 175 1.65 -8.11 -2.51
C TYR A 175 1.39 -9.41 -1.73
N PHE A 176 0.69 -9.33 -0.58
CA PHE A 176 0.20 -10.50 0.17
C PHE A 176 -1.31 -10.74 0.01
N THR A 177 -2.05 -9.80 -0.57
CA THR A 177 -3.51 -9.88 -0.64
C THR A 177 -4.05 -11.07 -1.44
N PRO A 178 -3.42 -11.58 -2.51
CA PRO A 178 -3.91 -12.79 -3.18
C PRO A 178 -3.92 -14.01 -2.25
N TYR A 179 -2.87 -14.17 -1.43
CA TYR A 179 -2.77 -15.27 -0.47
C TYR A 179 -3.69 -15.06 0.74
N TYR A 180 -3.85 -13.82 1.18
CA TYR A 180 -4.82 -13.48 2.22
C TYR A 180 -6.27 -13.76 1.80
N SER A 181 -6.62 -13.50 0.54
CA SER A 181 -7.93 -13.88 0.00
C SER A 181 -8.16 -15.39 0.06
N VAL A 182 -7.13 -16.20 -0.23
CA VAL A 182 -7.20 -17.66 -0.08
C VAL A 182 -7.41 -18.07 1.38
N LEU A 183 -6.70 -17.43 2.31
CA LEU A 183 -6.83 -17.68 3.74
C LEU A 183 -8.27 -17.49 4.23
N ARG A 184 -8.84 -16.31 3.96
CA ARG A 184 -10.16 -15.93 4.47
C ARG A 184 -11.33 -16.55 3.70
N ALA A 185 -11.07 -17.10 2.50
CA ALA A 185 -12.09 -17.81 1.73
C ALA A 185 -12.53 -19.11 2.43
N VAL A 186 -11.66 -19.71 3.24
CA VAL A 186 -11.97 -20.92 4.00
C VAL A 186 -12.53 -20.54 5.38
N PRO A 187 -13.76 -20.96 5.72
CA PRO A 187 -14.43 -20.58 6.97
C PRO A 187 -13.95 -21.42 8.18
N ASP A 188 -12.65 -21.62 8.30
CA ASP A 188 -12.00 -22.31 9.42
C ASP A 188 -10.56 -21.83 9.59
N LYS A 189 -10.13 -21.62 10.84
CA LYS A 189 -8.80 -21.05 11.14
C LYS A 189 -7.66 -21.95 10.66
N PHE A 190 -7.76 -23.26 10.94
CA PHE A 190 -6.70 -24.21 10.60
C PHE A 190 -6.67 -24.47 9.10
N TRP A 191 -7.80 -24.79 8.49
CA TRP A 191 -7.87 -25.04 7.05
C TRP A 191 -7.59 -23.80 6.21
N GLY A 192 -7.95 -22.60 6.68
CA GLY A 192 -7.54 -21.34 6.07
C GLY A 192 -6.04 -21.14 6.10
N PHE A 193 -5.38 -21.43 7.23
CA PHE A 193 -3.92 -21.41 7.32
C PHE A 193 -3.26 -22.45 6.40
N VAL A 194 -3.80 -23.67 6.34
CA VAL A 194 -3.32 -24.72 5.43
C VAL A 194 -3.48 -24.31 3.96
N ALA A 195 -4.62 -23.74 3.57
CA ALA A 195 -4.86 -23.26 2.22
C ALA A 195 -3.91 -22.11 1.86
N PHE A 196 -3.69 -21.16 2.77
CA PHE A 196 -2.69 -20.10 2.60
C PHE A 196 -1.29 -20.67 2.38
N ALA A 197 -0.83 -21.56 3.26
CA ALA A 197 0.49 -22.16 3.16
C ALA A 197 0.64 -22.99 1.88
N ALA A 198 -0.40 -23.75 1.51
CA ALA A 198 -0.43 -24.51 0.27
C ALA A 198 -0.38 -23.60 -0.97
N ALA A 199 -1.05 -22.45 -0.97
CA ALA A 199 -0.98 -21.51 -2.08
C ALA A 199 0.46 -20.97 -2.28
N VAL A 200 1.20 -20.74 -1.20
CA VAL A 200 2.61 -20.32 -1.29
C VAL A 200 3.53 -21.47 -1.71
N VAL A 201 3.27 -22.70 -1.24
CA VAL A 201 4.18 -23.85 -1.42
C VAL A 201 3.92 -24.62 -2.71
N VAL A 202 2.69 -24.72 -3.22
CA VAL A 202 2.36 -25.47 -4.44
C VAL A 202 3.22 -25.06 -5.65
N PRO A 203 3.55 -23.78 -5.88
CA PRO A 203 4.48 -23.41 -6.95
C PRO A 203 5.88 -24.05 -6.83
N PHE A 204 6.34 -24.50 -5.66
CA PHE A 204 7.61 -25.25 -5.55
C PHE A 204 7.60 -26.50 -6.43
N VAL A 205 6.46 -27.20 -6.48
CA VAL A 205 6.33 -28.45 -7.23
C VAL A 205 5.93 -28.24 -8.69
N LEU A 206 5.84 -26.98 -9.17
CA LEU A 206 5.46 -26.64 -10.53
C LEU A 206 6.23 -27.43 -11.62
N PRO A 207 7.57 -27.62 -11.54
CA PRO A 207 8.30 -28.38 -12.55
C PRO A 207 7.89 -29.86 -12.67
N TRP A 208 7.23 -30.41 -11.66
CA TRP A 208 6.72 -31.79 -11.65
C TRP A 208 5.21 -31.87 -11.94
N LEU A 209 4.50 -30.74 -11.82
CA LEU A 209 3.09 -30.63 -12.15
C LEU A 209 2.87 -30.45 -13.66
N ASP A 210 3.70 -29.65 -14.32
CA ASP A 210 3.63 -29.49 -15.77
C ASP A 210 4.23 -30.72 -16.47
N ARG A 211 3.39 -31.49 -17.15
CA ARG A 211 3.78 -32.70 -17.89
C ARG A 211 3.87 -32.47 -19.39
N ASN A 212 3.67 -31.23 -19.86
CA ASN A 212 3.77 -30.93 -21.28
C ASN A 212 5.25 -30.96 -21.74
N PRO A 213 5.61 -31.76 -22.76
CA PRO A 213 7.00 -31.84 -23.24
C PRO A 213 7.48 -30.55 -23.90
N VAL A 214 6.57 -29.70 -24.38
CA VAL A 214 6.88 -28.42 -25.02
C VAL A 214 7.03 -27.34 -23.95
N ARG A 215 8.24 -26.78 -23.82
CA ARG A 215 8.55 -25.77 -22.81
C ARG A 215 7.90 -24.41 -23.08
N SER A 216 7.96 -23.94 -24.34
CA SER A 216 7.44 -22.62 -24.69
C SER A 216 5.93 -22.63 -24.88
N TRP A 217 5.28 -21.64 -24.27
CA TRP A 217 3.85 -21.41 -24.41
C TRP A 217 3.40 -21.06 -25.84
N ARG A 218 4.32 -20.55 -26.67
CA ARG A 218 4.04 -20.17 -28.07
C ARG A 218 3.56 -21.35 -28.89
N TYR A 219 4.07 -22.55 -28.59
CA TYR A 219 3.76 -23.79 -29.31
C TYR A 219 2.75 -24.68 -28.59
N ARG A 220 2.24 -24.26 -27.42
CA ARG A 220 1.14 -24.96 -26.74
C ARG A 220 -0.22 -24.60 -27.33
N GLY A 221 -1.18 -25.50 -27.15
CA GLY A 221 -2.54 -25.34 -27.65
C GLY A 221 -3.37 -24.29 -26.90
N MET A 222 -4.65 -24.21 -27.26
CA MET A 222 -5.53 -23.14 -26.80
C MET A 222 -5.97 -23.32 -25.34
N LEU A 223 -6.23 -24.55 -24.88
CA LEU A 223 -6.62 -24.81 -23.49
C LEU A 223 -5.54 -24.33 -22.54
N ASN A 224 -4.27 -24.64 -22.83
CA ASN A 224 -3.14 -24.14 -22.05
C ASN A 224 -3.29 -22.61 -21.90
N ARG A 225 -3.33 -21.89 -23.03
CA ARG A 225 -3.45 -20.42 -23.08
C ARG A 225 -4.61 -19.87 -22.26
N VAL A 226 -5.78 -20.49 -22.36
CA VAL A 226 -6.97 -20.10 -21.57
C VAL A 226 -6.74 -20.32 -20.09
N MET A 227 -6.15 -21.45 -19.67
CA MET A 227 -5.87 -21.74 -18.26
C MET A 227 -4.87 -20.74 -17.65
N LEU A 228 -3.82 -20.37 -18.37
CA LEU A 228 -2.88 -19.35 -17.87
C LEU A 228 -3.52 -17.96 -17.82
N LEU A 229 -4.30 -17.58 -18.85
CA LEU A 229 -5.00 -16.30 -18.86
C LEU A 229 -6.00 -16.22 -17.70
N GLY A 230 -6.77 -17.30 -17.49
CA GLY A 230 -7.69 -17.44 -16.37
C GLY A 230 -6.96 -17.37 -15.02
N PHE A 231 -5.78 -17.98 -14.91
CA PHE A 231 -4.96 -17.90 -13.69
C PHE A 231 -4.51 -16.46 -13.40
N VAL A 232 -4.04 -15.73 -14.42
CA VAL A 232 -3.64 -14.32 -14.25
C VAL A 232 -4.83 -13.48 -13.81
N ILE A 233 -5.98 -13.61 -14.47
CA ILE A 233 -7.22 -12.90 -14.10
C ILE A 233 -7.63 -13.24 -12.66
N ASN A 234 -7.64 -14.52 -12.32
CA ASN A 234 -8.00 -14.99 -10.99
C ASN A 234 -7.06 -14.46 -9.90
N PHE A 235 -5.75 -14.44 -10.16
CA PHE A 235 -4.78 -13.93 -9.21
C PHE A 235 -4.95 -12.42 -8.97
N ILE A 236 -5.29 -11.64 -10.01
CA ILE A 236 -5.62 -10.22 -9.86
C ILE A 236 -6.92 -10.04 -9.07
N ILE A 237 -7.97 -10.82 -9.38
CA ILE A 237 -9.25 -10.78 -8.62
C ILE A 237 -9.01 -11.07 -7.14
N LEU A 238 -8.28 -12.14 -6.81
CA LEU A 238 -7.91 -12.46 -5.42
C LEU A 238 -7.08 -11.34 -4.78
N GLY A 239 -6.19 -10.70 -5.53
CA GLY A 239 -5.42 -9.54 -5.07
C GLY A 239 -6.31 -8.35 -4.69
N VAL A 240 -7.26 -7.98 -5.54
CA VAL A 240 -8.18 -6.87 -5.26
C VAL A 240 -9.11 -7.21 -4.10
N LEU A 241 -9.69 -8.41 -4.09
CA LEU A 241 -10.57 -8.84 -3.01
C LEU A 241 -9.87 -8.79 -1.65
N GLY A 242 -8.58 -9.14 -1.58
CA GLY A 242 -7.85 -9.16 -0.32
C GLY A 242 -7.64 -7.77 0.29
N VAL A 243 -7.70 -6.71 -0.53
CA VAL A 243 -7.71 -5.31 -0.07
C VAL A 243 -9.08 -4.91 0.45
N TRP A 244 -10.15 -5.37 -0.19
CA TRP A 244 -11.53 -5.01 0.17
C TRP A 244 -12.02 -5.70 1.44
N ALA A 245 -12.91 -5.02 2.17
CA ALA A 245 -13.60 -5.61 3.31
C ALA A 245 -14.43 -6.83 2.88
N PRO A 246 -14.50 -7.89 3.70
CA PRO A 246 -15.27 -9.07 3.36
C PRO A 246 -16.77 -8.77 3.44
N THR A 247 -17.48 -9.03 2.34
CA THR A 247 -18.95 -9.13 2.30
C THR A 247 -19.32 -10.55 1.86
N GLU A 248 -20.60 -10.93 1.96
CA GLU A 248 -21.04 -12.26 1.52
C GLU A 248 -20.69 -12.53 0.05
N SER A 249 -21.00 -11.58 -0.84
CA SER A 249 -20.72 -11.68 -2.28
C SER A 249 -19.22 -11.72 -2.60
N ARG A 250 -18.41 -10.92 -1.91
CA ARG A 250 -16.94 -10.92 -2.07
C ARG A 250 -16.31 -12.20 -1.55
N THR A 251 -16.84 -12.75 -0.47
CA THR A 251 -16.38 -14.03 0.11
C THR A 251 -16.67 -15.18 -0.84
N GLN A 252 -17.88 -15.23 -1.43
CA GLN A 252 -18.22 -16.21 -2.45
C GLN A 252 -17.29 -16.12 -3.68
N LEU A 253 -17.01 -14.91 -4.16
CA LEU A 253 -16.07 -14.72 -5.28
C LEU A 253 -14.64 -15.16 -4.91
N ALA A 254 -14.17 -14.86 -3.68
CA ALA A 254 -12.88 -15.32 -3.19
C ALA A 254 -12.79 -16.85 -3.06
N GLN A 255 -13.89 -17.52 -2.66
CA GLN A 255 -13.99 -18.98 -2.62
C GLN A 255 -13.88 -19.60 -4.01
N ILE A 256 -14.63 -19.09 -4.99
CA ILE A 256 -14.55 -19.53 -6.38
C ILE A 256 -13.12 -19.35 -6.90
N GLY A 257 -12.52 -18.18 -6.65
CA GLY A 257 -11.16 -17.90 -7.09
C GLY A 257 -10.10 -18.78 -6.41
N THR A 258 -10.30 -19.12 -5.14
CA THR A 258 -9.43 -20.04 -4.39
C THR A 258 -9.52 -21.45 -4.97
N ILE A 259 -10.72 -21.94 -5.26
CA ILE A 259 -10.92 -23.24 -5.92
C ILE A 259 -10.21 -23.25 -7.27
N TYR A 260 -10.39 -22.20 -8.09
CA TYR A 260 -9.73 -22.10 -9.39
C TYR A 260 -8.20 -22.08 -9.27
N TYR A 261 -7.64 -21.37 -8.27
CA TYR A 261 -6.21 -21.35 -7.99
C TYR A 261 -5.65 -22.78 -7.80
N PHE A 262 -6.28 -23.58 -6.95
CA PHE A 262 -5.84 -24.96 -6.71
C PHE A 262 -6.13 -25.89 -7.89
N VAL A 263 -7.26 -25.73 -8.59
CA VAL A 263 -7.56 -26.49 -9.80
C VAL A 263 -6.53 -26.22 -10.90
N PHE A 264 -6.05 -24.98 -11.03
CA PHE A 264 -4.99 -24.63 -11.99
C PHE A 264 -3.73 -25.46 -11.73
N PHE A 265 -3.19 -25.44 -10.51
CA PHE A 265 -1.95 -26.16 -10.20
C PHE A 265 -2.14 -27.67 -10.08
N LEU A 266 -3.09 -28.12 -9.24
CA LEU A 266 -3.31 -29.54 -9.01
C LEU A 266 -3.83 -30.24 -10.26
N GLY A 267 -4.62 -29.54 -11.09
CA GLY A 267 -5.11 -30.05 -12.36
C GLY A 267 -4.05 -30.07 -13.48
N MET A 268 -2.94 -29.35 -13.32
CA MET A 268 -1.91 -29.16 -14.35
C MET A 268 -1.35 -30.45 -14.95
N PRO A 269 -1.14 -31.54 -14.18
CA PRO A 269 -0.69 -32.81 -14.74
C PRO A 269 -1.58 -33.39 -15.84
N TRP A 270 -2.86 -33.01 -15.87
CA TRP A 270 -3.81 -33.46 -16.87
C TRP A 270 -4.00 -32.40 -17.96
N TRP A 271 -4.49 -31.21 -17.60
CA TRP A 271 -4.90 -30.21 -18.60
C TRP A 271 -3.73 -29.68 -19.43
N SER A 272 -2.49 -29.69 -18.92
CA SER A 272 -1.32 -29.24 -19.68
C SER A 272 -1.06 -30.12 -20.92
N THR A 273 -1.50 -31.38 -20.90
CA THR A 273 -1.21 -32.39 -21.94
C THR A 273 -2.36 -32.66 -22.90
N TRP A 274 -3.58 -32.17 -22.61
CA TRP A 274 -4.77 -32.47 -23.43
C TRP A 274 -4.75 -31.83 -24.81
N ASP A 275 -4.06 -30.70 -24.95
CA ASP A 275 -3.94 -30.01 -26.22
C ASP A 275 -2.88 -30.64 -27.13
N LYS A 276 -3.15 -30.60 -28.43
CA LYS A 276 -2.11 -30.82 -29.45
C LYS A 276 -1.13 -29.66 -29.43
N THR A 277 0.17 -29.98 -29.34
CA THR A 277 1.24 -29.01 -29.43
C THR A 277 1.67 -28.80 -30.87
N LYS A 278 2.13 -27.59 -31.18
CA LYS A 278 2.83 -27.30 -32.44
C LYS A 278 4.27 -27.78 -32.36
N GLU A 279 4.86 -28.02 -33.52
CA GLU A 279 6.28 -28.33 -33.63
C GLU A 279 7.11 -27.14 -33.17
N VAL A 280 8.11 -27.41 -32.33
CA VAL A 280 9.05 -26.40 -31.84
C VAL A 280 10.15 -26.26 -32.91
N PRO A 281 10.55 -25.04 -33.29
CA PRO A 281 11.65 -24.83 -34.24
C PRO A 281 12.95 -25.51 -33.79
N ASP A 282 13.76 -25.96 -34.75
CA ASP A 282 15.07 -26.56 -34.48
C ASP A 282 16.10 -25.54 -33.96
N ARG A 283 15.96 -24.26 -34.37
CA ARG A 283 16.81 -23.14 -33.95
C ARG A 283 15.96 -22.00 -33.39
N VAL A 284 16.59 -21.11 -32.63
CA VAL A 284 15.90 -19.93 -32.07
C VAL A 284 15.39 -19.06 -33.21
N THR A 285 14.13 -18.60 -33.08
CA THR A 285 13.50 -17.68 -34.03
C THR A 285 13.30 -16.31 -33.40
N MET A 286 13.48 -15.25 -34.17
CA MET A 286 13.28 -13.87 -33.69
C MET A 286 11.82 -13.40 -33.89
N ASP A 287 10.98 -14.23 -34.54
CA ASP A 287 9.69 -13.86 -35.11
C ASP A 287 8.57 -14.70 -34.48
N GLY A 288 8.31 -14.48 -33.18
CA GLY A 288 7.30 -15.23 -32.43
C GLY A 288 6.49 -14.44 -31.41
N GLY A 289 6.69 -13.12 -31.34
CA GLY A 289 5.97 -12.24 -30.42
C GLY A 289 4.53 -11.96 -30.85
N MET A 290 3.63 -11.73 -29.89
CA MET A 290 2.35 -11.11 -30.21
C MET A 290 2.60 -9.66 -30.64
N GLY A 291 2.16 -9.30 -31.85
CA GLY A 291 2.20 -7.91 -32.29
C GLY A 291 1.42 -7.00 -31.34
N LEU A 292 1.76 -5.71 -31.32
CA LEU A 292 1.23 -4.71 -30.37
C LEU A 292 -0.31 -4.75 -30.26
N GLY A 293 -1.03 -4.85 -31.39
CA GLY A 293 -2.49 -4.94 -31.39
C GLY A 293 -3.06 -6.17 -30.65
N LYS A 294 -2.44 -7.35 -30.81
CA LYS A 294 -2.85 -8.58 -30.10
C LYS A 294 -2.51 -8.49 -28.60
N SER A 295 -1.38 -7.89 -28.26
CA SER A 295 -0.99 -7.65 -26.87
C SER A 295 -1.95 -6.70 -26.17
N LEU A 296 -2.32 -5.59 -26.82
CA LEU A 296 -3.33 -4.65 -26.30
C LEU A 296 -4.71 -5.30 -26.17
N ALA A 297 -5.13 -6.09 -27.16
CA ALA A 297 -6.39 -6.83 -27.09
C ALA A 297 -6.38 -7.83 -25.92
N THR A 298 -5.26 -8.53 -25.69
CA THR A 298 -5.12 -9.46 -24.55
C THR A 298 -5.22 -8.72 -23.21
N LEU A 299 -4.54 -7.56 -23.08
CA LEU A 299 -4.64 -6.72 -21.89
C LEU A 299 -6.06 -6.20 -21.67
N ALA A 300 -6.76 -5.79 -22.73
CA ALA A 300 -8.16 -5.36 -22.65
C ALA A 300 -9.08 -6.49 -22.20
N VAL A 301 -8.86 -7.72 -22.67
CA VAL A 301 -9.59 -8.91 -22.22
C VAL A 301 -9.32 -9.18 -20.74
N VAL A 302 -8.06 -9.15 -20.28
CA VAL A 302 -7.71 -9.31 -18.86
C VAL A 302 -8.39 -8.24 -18.01
N ALA A 303 -8.31 -6.97 -18.42
CA ALA A 303 -8.92 -5.85 -17.71
C ALA A 303 -10.44 -6.01 -17.61
N LEU A 304 -11.12 -6.33 -18.72
CA LEU A 304 -12.56 -6.52 -18.76
C LEU A 304 -13.01 -7.72 -17.89
N LEU A 305 -12.33 -8.86 -18.02
CA LEU A 305 -12.67 -10.09 -17.27
C LEU A 305 -12.32 -10.00 -15.78
N THR A 306 -11.40 -9.11 -15.40
CA THR A 306 -11.13 -8.79 -13.99
C THR A 306 -12.16 -7.80 -13.45
N TRP A 307 -12.48 -6.76 -14.22
CA TRP A 307 -13.38 -5.69 -13.80
C TRP A 307 -14.83 -6.14 -13.66
N LEU A 308 -15.34 -7.00 -14.56
CA LEU A 308 -16.73 -7.44 -14.55
C LEU A 308 -17.13 -8.15 -13.23
N PRO A 309 -16.43 -9.19 -12.76
CA PRO A 309 -16.74 -9.84 -11.48
C PRO A 309 -16.56 -8.91 -10.29
N LEU A 310 -15.50 -8.08 -10.29
CA LEU A 310 -15.25 -7.13 -9.20
C LEU A 310 -16.37 -6.11 -9.10
N LYS A 311 -16.84 -5.54 -10.22
CA LYS A 311 -17.97 -4.61 -10.25
C LYS A 311 -19.25 -5.24 -9.73
N ALA A 312 -19.50 -6.51 -10.05
CA ALA A 312 -20.69 -7.23 -9.58
C ALA A 312 -20.72 -7.37 -8.04
N VAL A 313 -19.55 -7.30 -7.37
CA VAL A 313 -19.42 -7.37 -5.91
C VAL A 313 -18.94 -6.06 -5.28
N ALA A 314 -18.90 -4.97 -6.05
CA ALA A 314 -18.36 -3.67 -5.64
C ALA A 314 -19.37 -2.77 -4.91
N ALA A 315 -20.61 -3.24 -4.67
CA ALA A 315 -21.57 -2.46 -3.89
C ALA A 315 -21.07 -2.30 -2.45
N GLU A 316 -20.65 -1.09 -2.10
CA GLU A 316 -20.33 -0.67 -0.74
C GLU A 316 -20.95 0.71 -0.48
N SER A 317 -21.43 0.89 0.74
CA SER A 317 -22.12 2.08 1.26
C SER A 317 -21.22 2.94 2.14
N ALA A 318 -19.89 2.85 2.00
CA ALA A 318 -18.94 3.61 2.80
C ALA A 318 -18.42 4.80 1.99
N TYR A 319 -18.63 6.01 2.50
CA TYR A 319 -18.06 7.21 1.92
C TYR A 319 -16.57 7.33 2.30
N ASP A 320 -15.76 7.96 1.45
CA ASP A 320 -14.34 8.20 1.71
C ASP A 320 -14.10 9.05 2.98
N CYS A 321 -15.09 9.86 3.39
CA CYS A 321 -15.06 10.73 4.58
C CYS A 321 -15.97 10.21 5.70
N GLY A 322 -15.96 8.90 5.96
CA GLY A 322 -16.72 8.30 7.04
C GLY A 322 -18.18 8.10 6.67
N SER A 323 -19.09 8.78 7.36
CA SER A 323 -20.55 8.63 7.14
C SER A 323 -21.14 9.54 6.09
N ILE A 324 -20.39 10.50 5.53
CA ILE A 324 -20.85 11.42 4.48
C ILE A 324 -19.81 11.55 3.34
N PRO A 325 -20.21 12.01 2.14
CA PRO A 325 -19.27 12.37 1.08
C PRO A 325 -18.21 13.37 1.57
N CYS A 326 -17.00 13.26 1.03
CA CYS A 326 -15.97 14.26 1.26
C CYS A 326 -16.30 15.55 0.54
N ASP A 327 -16.02 16.67 1.20
CA ASP A 327 -15.89 17.95 0.52
C ASP A 327 -14.58 18.02 -0.26
N ASP A 328 -14.59 18.74 -1.38
CA ASP A 328 -13.40 18.94 -2.22
C ASP A 328 -12.34 19.75 -1.46
N PHE A 329 -11.12 19.23 -1.40
CA PHE A 329 -9.98 19.90 -0.80
C PHE A 329 -8.69 19.53 -1.54
N VAL A 330 -7.77 20.48 -1.72
CA VAL A 330 -6.44 20.24 -2.30
C VAL A 330 -5.41 21.02 -1.50
N ALA A 331 -4.52 20.32 -0.79
CA ALA A 331 -3.44 20.97 -0.04
C ALA A 331 -2.42 21.64 -0.98
N ASP A 332 -2.16 22.93 -0.74
CA ASP A 332 -1.11 23.69 -1.41
C ASP A 332 0.01 24.08 -0.43
N ALA A 333 1.09 23.30 -0.45
CA ALA A 333 2.28 23.56 0.38
C ALA A 333 3.13 24.76 -0.11
N SER A 334 2.75 25.41 -1.22
CA SER A 334 3.42 26.62 -1.71
C SER A 334 2.76 27.92 -1.23
N ASP A 335 1.51 27.86 -0.78
CA ASP A 335 0.78 29.01 -0.24
C ASP A 335 1.25 29.36 1.17
N GLN A 336 2.22 30.27 1.25
CA GLN A 336 2.79 30.69 2.53
C GLN A 336 1.78 31.43 3.42
N ALA A 337 0.85 32.19 2.85
CA ALA A 337 -0.13 32.93 3.63
C ALA A 337 -1.09 31.97 4.34
N SER A 338 -1.61 31.00 3.58
CA SER A 338 -2.45 29.91 4.10
C SER A 338 -1.74 29.13 5.21
N LEU A 339 -0.48 28.75 5.01
CA LEU A 339 0.30 28.03 6.02
C LEU A 339 0.55 28.85 7.29
N GLN A 340 0.80 30.15 7.18
CA GLN A 340 0.99 31.04 8.32
C GLN A 340 -0.31 31.23 9.11
N HIS A 341 -1.44 31.45 8.43
CA HIS A 341 -2.75 31.54 9.07
C HIS A 341 -3.15 30.22 9.74
N GLY A 342 -2.94 29.09 9.06
CA GLY A 342 -3.18 27.77 9.61
C GLY A 342 -2.32 27.45 10.83
N ALA A 343 -1.06 27.88 10.84
CA ALA A 343 -0.18 27.76 12.01
C ALA A 343 -0.71 28.58 13.20
N ALA A 344 -1.22 29.79 12.95
CA ALA A 344 -1.84 30.62 13.97
C ALA A 344 -3.15 30.00 14.51
N LEU A 345 -4.00 29.48 13.64
CA LEU A 345 -5.22 28.77 14.05
C LEU A 345 -4.90 27.54 14.90
N TYR A 346 -3.91 26.75 14.49
CA TYR A 346 -3.44 25.60 15.26
C TYR A 346 -2.92 26.03 16.64
N ALA A 347 -2.07 27.04 16.71
CA ALA A 347 -1.49 27.51 17.97
C ALA A 347 -2.57 28.00 18.96
N ASN A 348 -3.60 28.69 18.47
CA ASN A 348 -4.64 29.28 19.31
C ASN A 348 -5.74 28.29 19.72
N TYR A 349 -6.14 27.38 18.82
CA TYR A 349 -7.33 26.52 19.03
C TYR A 349 -7.02 25.04 19.21
N CYS A 350 -5.85 24.56 18.77
CA CYS A 350 -5.53 23.12 18.78
C CYS A 350 -4.39 22.77 19.73
N ALA A 351 -3.35 23.60 19.83
CA ALA A 351 -2.11 23.31 20.56
C ALA A 351 -2.29 23.14 22.08
N GLY A 352 -3.44 23.53 22.65
CA GLY A 352 -3.76 23.22 24.03
C GLY A 352 -4.03 21.73 24.29
N CYS A 353 -4.59 21.03 23.30
CA CYS A 353 -5.01 19.63 23.41
C CYS A 353 -4.17 18.68 22.56
N HIS A 354 -3.60 19.18 21.45
CA HIS A 354 -2.93 18.37 20.46
C HIS A 354 -1.46 18.76 20.32
N SER A 355 -0.60 17.76 20.16
CA SER A 355 0.82 17.98 19.82
C SER A 355 1.05 17.93 18.32
N LEU A 356 2.20 18.47 17.91
CA LEU A 356 2.86 18.15 16.65
C LEU A 356 4.25 17.58 16.98
N GLN A 357 4.28 16.48 17.74
CA GLN A 357 5.47 16.01 18.46
C GLN A 357 6.62 15.58 17.55
N TYR A 358 6.36 15.31 16.27
CA TYR A 358 7.41 14.99 15.28
C TYR A 358 7.91 16.22 14.50
N SER A 359 7.32 17.39 14.75
CA SER A 359 7.73 18.69 14.19
C SER A 359 8.54 19.50 15.19
N ARG A 360 9.44 20.37 14.69
CA ARG A 360 10.21 21.33 15.50
C ARG A 360 9.79 22.75 15.18
N HIS A 361 9.67 23.58 16.21
CA HIS A 361 9.26 24.98 16.07
C HIS A 361 10.15 25.77 15.09
N ASN A 362 11.47 25.64 15.19
CA ASN A 362 12.42 26.35 14.32
C ASN A 362 12.31 25.91 12.85
N ARG A 363 11.97 24.64 12.60
CA ARG A 363 11.79 24.13 11.26
C ARG A 363 10.53 24.74 10.63
N VAL A 364 9.43 24.75 11.38
CA VAL A 364 8.17 25.37 10.95
C VAL A 364 8.37 26.87 10.70
N ALA A 365 8.98 27.59 11.63
CA ALA A 365 9.27 29.02 11.48
C ALA A 365 10.05 29.31 10.19
N LYS A 366 11.13 28.56 9.96
CA LYS A 366 11.97 28.71 8.77
C LYS A 366 11.23 28.39 7.47
N ASP A 367 10.48 27.29 7.45
CA ASP A 367 9.79 26.82 6.25
C ASP A 367 8.60 27.73 5.87
N LEU A 368 7.93 28.32 6.86
CA LEU A 368 6.84 29.29 6.67
C LEU A 368 7.35 30.74 6.49
N GLY A 369 8.66 30.98 6.55
CA GLY A 369 9.24 32.31 6.42
C GLY A 369 8.91 33.27 7.58
N ILE A 370 8.57 32.75 8.76
CA ILE A 370 8.25 33.53 9.95
C ILE A 370 9.56 33.82 10.72
N PRO A 371 9.89 35.09 11.01
CA PRO A 371 11.01 35.43 11.89
C PRO A 371 10.93 34.70 13.23
N GLU A 372 12.06 34.18 13.71
CA GLU A 372 12.10 33.33 14.92
C GLU A 372 11.55 34.03 16.16
N ASP A 373 11.79 35.33 16.30
CA ASP A 373 11.29 36.19 17.37
C ASP A 373 9.75 36.27 17.37
N LEU A 374 9.15 36.56 16.21
CA LEU A 374 7.69 36.62 16.05
C LEU A 374 7.04 35.25 16.26
N TYR A 375 7.70 34.19 15.80
CA TYR A 375 7.21 32.82 16.02
C TYR A 375 7.18 32.48 17.51
N GLN A 376 8.25 32.79 18.24
CA GLN A 376 8.32 32.56 19.69
C GLN A 376 7.30 33.40 20.46
N GLU A 377 7.07 34.64 20.04
CA GLU A 377 6.14 35.55 20.71
C GLU A 377 4.67 35.15 20.52
N HIS A 378 4.30 34.69 19.32
CA HIS A 378 2.89 34.51 18.95
C HIS A 378 2.43 33.06 18.76
N LEU A 379 3.34 32.12 18.50
CA LEU A 379 2.98 30.73 18.15
C LEU A 379 3.47 29.69 19.16
N MET A 380 4.26 30.09 20.16
CA MET A 380 4.70 29.22 21.25
C MET A 380 3.92 29.51 22.53
N LEU A 381 3.23 28.49 23.06
CA LEU A 381 2.44 28.62 24.29
C LEU A 381 3.30 28.81 25.55
N ASP A 382 4.54 28.30 25.55
CA ASP A 382 5.49 28.43 26.65
C ASP A 382 6.74 29.19 26.18
N SER A 383 6.90 30.41 26.70
CA SER A 383 8.03 31.29 26.37
C SER A 383 9.38 30.79 26.89
N ASN A 384 9.39 29.80 27.79
CA ASN A 384 10.63 29.16 28.27
C ASN A 384 11.12 28.05 27.34
N GLN A 385 10.30 27.58 26.39
CA GLN A 385 10.72 26.57 25.44
C GLN A 385 11.69 27.15 24.41
N LYS A 386 12.73 26.36 24.10
CA LYS A 386 13.66 26.72 23.03
C LYS A 386 12.99 26.52 21.69
N ILE A 387 13.21 27.43 20.73
CA ILE A 387 12.67 27.29 19.37
C ILE A 387 13.14 26.01 18.66
N SER A 388 14.27 25.42 19.06
CA SER A 388 14.74 24.15 18.50
C SER A 388 14.02 22.90 19.07
N SER A 389 13.14 23.07 20.04
CA SER A 389 12.40 21.97 20.67
C SER A 389 11.31 21.39 19.76
N LEU A 390 10.85 20.19 20.11
CA LEU A 390 9.71 19.54 19.46
C LEU A 390 8.41 20.20 19.94
N MET A 391 7.41 20.25 19.06
CA MET A 391 6.12 20.88 19.36
C MET A 391 5.25 19.95 20.23
N THR A 392 5.51 19.97 21.53
CA THR A 392 4.81 19.14 22.54
C THR A 392 3.83 19.98 23.35
N ILE A 393 2.91 19.29 24.05
CA ILE A 393 1.92 19.92 24.92
C ILE A 393 2.13 19.48 26.37
N SER A 394 1.57 20.26 27.30
CA SER A 394 1.65 19.95 28.74
C SER A 394 0.54 19.00 29.23
N MET A 395 -0.44 18.67 28.38
CA MET A 395 -1.56 17.82 28.76
C MET A 395 -1.11 16.38 28.94
N ASP A 396 -1.34 15.83 30.13
CA ASP A 396 -1.05 14.42 30.43
C ASP A 396 -2.06 13.49 29.75
N LYS A 397 -1.58 12.40 29.14
CA LYS A 397 -2.41 11.48 28.34
C LYS A 397 -3.44 10.74 29.20
N ASP A 398 -3.10 10.35 30.43
CA ASP A 398 -3.99 9.59 31.30
C ASP A 398 -5.11 10.48 31.86
N VAL A 399 -4.74 11.72 32.22
CA VAL A 399 -5.72 12.73 32.65
C VAL A 399 -6.67 13.09 31.51
N ALA A 400 -6.13 13.33 30.30
CA ALA A 400 -6.93 13.65 29.13
C ALA A 400 -7.89 12.52 28.76
N LYS A 401 -7.45 11.26 28.85
CA LYS A 401 -8.32 10.09 28.68
C LYS A 401 -9.47 10.07 29.68
N GLY A 402 -9.23 10.49 30.92
CA GLY A 402 -10.28 10.65 31.92
C GLY A 402 -11.31 11.73 31.57
N TRP A 403 -10.88 12.83 30.96
CA TRP A 403 -11.78 13.93 30.57
C TRP A 403 -12.57 13.63 29.30
N PHE A 404 -11.91 13.18 28.23
CA PHE A 404 -12.49 13.04 26.89
C PHE A 404 -12.88 11.60 26.53
N GLY A 405 -12.60 10.62 27.41
CA GLY A 405 -12.76 9.18 27.13
C GLY A 405 -11.61 8.58 26.32
N ALA A 406 -10.84 9.40 25.58
CA ALA A 406 -9.63 9.04 24.87
C ALA A 406 -8.60 10.16 24.98
N ALA A 407 -7.30 9.83 24.95
CA ALA A 407 -6.27 10.85 24.85
C ALA A 407 -6.37 11.52 23.46
N PRO A 408 -6.33 12.86 23.39
CA PRO A 408 -6.24 13.57 22.11
C PRO A 408 -5.05 13.05 21.29
N PRO A 409 -5.25 12.75 19.99
CA PRO A 409 -4.17 12.27 19.15
C PRO A 409 -3.13 13.36 18.89
N ASP A 410 -1.90 12.93 18.63
CA ASP A 410 -0.90 13.78 17.96
C ASP A 410 -1.35 14.07 16.53
N LEU A 411 -1.20 15.33 16.10
CA LEU A 411 -1.65 15.77 14.80
C LEU A 411 -0.54 15.82 13.75
N THR A 412 0.72 15.44 14.06
CA THR A 412 1.80 15.61 13.08
C THR A 412 1.55 14.83 11.80
N LEU A 413 1.03 13.61 11.89
CA LEU A 413 0.78 12.75 10.73
C LEU A 413 -0.71 12.58 10.40
N ILE A 414 -1.60 13.33 11.06
CA ILE A 414 -3.05 13.09 11.00
C ILE A 414 -3.63 13.27 9.59
N SER A 415 -3.11 14.24 8.84
CA SER A 415 -3.54 14.50 7.46
C SER A 415 -3.15 13.37 6.50
N ARG A 416 -2.09 12.60 6.80
CA ARG A 416 -1.75 11.37 6.08
C ARG A 416 -2.51 10.15 6.60
N ALA A 417 -2.89 10.15 7.88
CA ALA A 417 -3.67 9.08 8.47
C ALA A 417 -5.14 9.09 8.05
N LYS A 418 -5.74 10.29 7.87
CA LYS A 418 -7.18 10.46 7.57
C LYS A 418 -7.48 11.04 6.19
N LYS A 419 -6.46 11.52 5.47
CA LYS A 419 -6.55 12.39 4.29
C LYS A 419 -6.96 13.84 4.64
N PRO A 420 -6.49 14.86 3.90
CA PRO A 420 -6.87 16.25 4.16
C PRO A 420 -8.37 16.55 3.95
N GLU A 421 -9.00 15.93 2.96
CA GLU A 421 -10.43 16.12 2.65
C GLU A 421 -11.32 15.68 3.83
N TYR A 422 -10.92 14.61 4.52
CA TYR A 422 -11.58 14.16 5.74
C TYR A 422 -11.51 15.22 6.84
N LEU A 423 -10.33 15.80 7.07
CA LEU A 423 -10.15 16.80 8.13
C LEU A 423 -10.94 18.07 7.84
N TYR A 424 -10.93 18.51 6.57
CA TYR A 424 -11.68 19.67 6.12
C TYR A 424 -13.18 19.48 6.31
N THR A 425 -13.71 18.32 5.89
CA THR A 425 -15.13 17.98 6.08
C THR A 425 -15.46 17.82 7.58
N TYR A 426 -14.59 17.16 8.35
CA TYR A 426 -14.79 16.89 9.78
C TYR A 426 -14.89 18.18 10.60
N LEU A 427 -13.97 19.13 10.39
CA LEU A 427 -13.93 20.36 11.18
C LEU A 427 -15.14 21.29 10.92
N ARG A 428 -15.82 21.13 9.79
CA ARG A 428 -16.96 21.97 9.38
C ARG A 428 -18.32 21.40 9.69
N THR A 429 -18.39 20.16 10.16
CA THR A 429 -19.66 19.42 10.29
C THR A 429 -20.01 19.08 11.74
N PHE A 430 -19.58 19.93 12.68
CA PHE A 430 -20.01 19.87 14.07
C PHE A 430 -21.41 20.46 14.24
N TYR A 431 -22.28 19.75 14.95
CA TYR A 431 -23.66 20.18 15.18
C TYR A 431 -24.10 19.88 16.60
N GLN A 432 -25.15 20.57 17.05
CA GLN A 432 -25.70 20.42 18.38
C GLN A 432 -26.33 19.03 18.57
N ASP A 433 -25.94 18.38 19.66
CA ASP A 433 -26.52 17.11 20.09
C ASP A 433 -26.40 17.00 21.62
N ASP A 434 -27.50 17.33 22.31
CA ASP A 434 -27.56 17.35 23.76
C ASP A 434 -27.43 15.95 24.39
N SER A 435 -27.50 14.87 23.59
CA SER A 435 -27.27 13.50 24.08
C SER A 435 -25.77 13.21 24.31
N ARG A 436 -24.88 14.06 23.79
CA ARG A 436 -23.43 13.88 23.85
C ARG A 436 -22.83 14.61 25.06
N PRO A 437 -21.71 14.13 25.63
CA PRO A 437 -21.09 14.72 26.81
C PRO A 437 -20.74 16.22 26.69
N TYR A 438 -20.47 16.69 25.47
CA TYR A 438 -20.11 18.08 25.19
C TYR A 438 -21.20 18.86 24.43
N GLY A 439 -22.42 18.31 24.33
CA GLY A 439 -23.54 18.95 23.64
C GLY A 439 -23.38 19.06 22.12
N VAL A 440 -22.40 18.37 21.54
CA VAL A 440 -22.12 18.39 20.10
C VAL A 440 -21.81 17.00 19.56
N ASN A 441 -22.11 16.80 18.28
CA ASN A 441 -21.80 15.61 17.51
C ASN A 441 -21.24 16.01 16.13
N ASN A 442 -20.92 15.03 15.27
CA ASN A 442 -20.27 15.27 13.99
C ASN A 442 -20.78 14.35 12.88
N LEU A 443 -20.98 14.87 11.67
CA LEU A 443 -21.51 14.09 10.53
C LEU A 443 -20.50 13.13 9.91
N VAL A 444 -19.21 13.45 9.96
CA VAL A 444 -18.12 12.59 9.45
C VAL A 444 -17.78 11.48 10.44
N TYR A 445 -17.81 11.79 11.73
CA TYR A 445 -17.49 10.86 12.81
C TYR A 445 -18.57 10.86 13.90
N PRO A 446 -19.63 10.06 13.73
CA PRO A 446 -20.73 10.00 14.68
C PRO A 446 -20.26 9.58 16.08
N ASN A 447 -20.90 10.12 17.11
CA ASN A 447 -20.53 9.92 18.50
C ASN A 447 -19.12 10.43 18.83
N VAL A 448 -18.73 11.55 18.21
CA VAL A 448 -17.46 12.21 18.49
C VAL A 448 -17.30 12.46 19.99
N GLY A 449 -16.08 12.26 20.49
CA GLY A 449 -15.67 12.59 21.87
C GLY A 449 -14.96 13.94 21.98
N MET A 450 -14.79 14.64 20.87
CA MET A 450 -14.10 15.93 20.77
C MET A 450 -15.13 17.06 21.00
N PRO A 451 -14.87 18.02 21.90
CA PRO A 451 -15.67 19.23 21.98
C PRO A 451 -15.49 20.06 20.69
N HIS A 452 -16.47 20.91 20.37
CA HIS A 452 -16.32 21.84 19.25
C HIS A 452 -15.43 23.02 19.64
N VAL A 453 -14.12 22.86 19.50
CA VAL A 453 -13.11 23.86 19.90
C VAL A 453 -13.14 25.14 19.06
N LEU A 454 -13.84 25.11 17.93
CA LEU A 454 -13.98 26.23 17.00
C LEU A 454 -15.37 26.88 17.09
N LEU A 455 -16.15 26.57 18.12
CA LEU A 455 -17.52 27.05 18.32
C LEU A 455 -17.63 28.58 18.27
N GLU A 456 -16.65 29.30 18.83
CA GLU A 456 -16.62 30.77 18.77
C GLU A 456 -16.49 31.29 17.34
N LEU A 457 -15.72 30.59 16.49
CA LEU A 457 -15.50 30.95 15.09
C LEU A 457 -16.71 30.60 14.22
N GLN A 458 -17.15 29.35 14.28
CA GLN A 458 -18.20 28.81 13.40
C GLN A 458 -19.61 29.18 13.84
N GLY A 459 -19.84 29.22 15.15
CA GLY A 459 -21.17 29.18 15.73
C GLY A 459 -21.70 27.75 15.92
N LEU A 460 -22.87 27.62 16.52
CA LEU A 460 -23.52 26.33 16.75
C LEU A 460 -24.46 26.02 15.59
N GLN A 461 -24.19 24.91 14.89
CA GLN A 461 -25.08 24.39 13.86
C GLN A 461 -26.12 23.47 14.47
N GLU A 462 -27.35 23.51 13.97
CA GLU A 462 -28.40 22.56 14.28
C GLU A 462 -28.65 21.62 13.11
N CYS A 463 -29.06 20.41 13.45
CA CYS A 463 -29.44 19.43 12.46
C CYS A 463 -30.89 19.66 12.00
N VAL A 464 -31.09 19.81 10.69
CA VAL A 464 -32.42 19.84 10.09
C VAL A 464 -32.73 18.46 9.52
N HIS A 465 -33.85 17.90 9.94
CA HIS A 465 -34.38 16.61 9.46
C HIS A 465 -35.48 16.88 8.42
N ALA A 466 -35.45 16.17 7.29
CA ALA A 466 -36.52 16.20 6.31
C ALA A 466 -37.83 15.63 6.90
N GLU A 467 -39.00 16.17 6.50
CA GLU A 467 -40.31 15.83 7.09
C GLU A 467 -40.68 14.32 7.05
N ASP A 468 -40.01 13.51 6.22
CA ASP A 468 -40.24 12.07 6.05
C ASP A 468 -39.15 11.17 6.69
N SER A 469 -38.12 11.72 7.34
CA SER A 469 -37.10 10.90 8.03
C SER A 469 -37.56 10.55 9.45
N HIS A 470 -37.64 9.25 9.76
CA HIS A 470 -37.94 8.79 11.11
C HIS A 470 -36.86 9.33 12.06
N ALA A 471 -37.26 10.25 12.95
CA ALA A 471 -36.44 10.94 13.96
C ALA A 471 -35.76 10.02 15.01
N GLY A 472 -35.64 8.72 14.74
CA GLY A 472 -35.07 7.71 15.63
C GLY A 472 -33.73 7.11 15.20
N GLU A 473 -33.23 7.41 13.98
CA GLU A 473 -31.97 6.81 13.47
C GLU A 473 -30.76 7.76 13.46
N GLY A 474 -30.85 8.94 14.06
CA GLY A 474 -29.69 9.82 14.25
C GLY A 474 -29.03 10.33 12.96
N HIS A 475 -29.72 10.21 11.81
CA HIS A 475 -29.22 10.73 10.55
C HIS A 475 -29.61 12.20 10.40
N CYS A 476 -28.61 13.06 10.26
CA CYS A 476 -28.82 14.45 9.92
C CYS A 476 -28.85 14.65 8.40
N ASP A 477 -29.83 15.38 7.90
CA ASP A 477 -30.01 15.59 6.45
C ASP A 477 -29.28 16.87 5.97
N SER A 478 -29.32 17.95 6.77
CA SER A 478 -28.57 19.19 6.50
C SER A 478 -28.25 19.96 7.78
N LEU A 479 -27.20 20.78 7.74
CA LEU A 479 -26.80 21.66 8.85
C LEU A 479 -27.19 23.11 8.57
N GLU A 480 -27.87 23.73 9.52
CA GLU A 480 -28.17 25.16 9.51
C GLU A 480 -27.53 25.84 10.73
N VAL A 481 -27.04 27.08 10.56
CA VAL A 481 -26.40 27.81 11.66
C VAL A 481 -27.49 28.41 12.56
N ALA A 482 -27.70 27.80 13.72
CA ALA A 482 -28.69 28.24 14.70
C ALA A 482 -28.20 29.41 15.56
N SER A 483 -26.91 29.40 15.92
CA SER A 483 -26.24 30.52 16.60
C SER A 483 -24.99 30.91 15.83
N ALA A 484 -24.93 32.15 15.33
CA ALA A 484 -23.79 32.63 14.56
C ALA A 484 -22.52 32.77 15.42
N GLY A 485 -21.38 32.38 14.85
CA GLY A 485 -20.04 32.65 15.39
C GLY A 485 -19.51 34.02 14.96
N ILE A 486 -18.22 34.26 15.22
CA ILE A 486 -17.55 35.52 14.83
C ILE A 486 -17.20 35.58 13.33
N MET A 487 -17.12 34.42 12.65
CA MET A 487 -16.84 34.33 11.22
C MET A 487 -18.12 34.04 10.44
N MET A 488 -18.22 34.59 9.23
CA MET A 488 -19.24 34.13 8.28
C MET A 488 -18.89 32.72 7.77
N SER A 489 -19.87 31.95 7.30
CA SER A 489 -19.64 30.55 6.85
C SER A 489 -18.50 30.42 5.83
N GLY A 490 -18.41 31.32 4.85
CA GLY A 490 -17.32 31.29 3.87
C GLY A 490 -15.94 31.66 4.45
N GLU A 491 -15.88 32.58 5.41
CA GLU A 491 -14.63 32.92 6.10
C GLU A 491 -14.16 31.77 7.00
N PHE A 492 -15.11 31.04 7.61
CA PHE A 492 -14.82 29.85 8.38
C PHE A 492 -14.31 28.71 7.48
N ASP A 493 -14.89 28.54 6.30
CA ASP A 493 -14.42 27.59 5.29
C ASP A 493 -12.95 27.87 4.90
N ASP A 494 -12.61 29.13 4.62
CA ASP A 494 -11.24 29.55 4.31
C ASP A 494 -10.28 29.32 5.50
N ALA A 495 -10.73 29.61 6.72
CA ALA A 495 -9.95 29.33 7.93
C ALA A 495 -9.70 27.81 8.12
N MET A 496 -10.70 26.97 7.84
CA MET A 496 -10.54 25.52 7.90
C MET A 496 -9.64 25.00 6.79
N TYR A 497 -9.69 25.60 5.61
CA TYR A 497 -8.75 25.30 4.54
C TYR A 497 -7.32 25.60 5.00
N ASP A 498 -7.06 26.77 5.57
CA ASP A 498 -5.74 27.17 6.06
C ASP A 498 -5.21 26.24 7.15
N LEU A 499 -6.06 25.90 8.14
CA LEU A 499 -5.71 24.97 9.21
C LEU A 499 -5.36 23.58 8.66
N VAL A 500 -6.19 23.02 7.76
CA VAL A 500 -5.94 21.70 7.19
C VAL A 500 -4.75 21.71 6.24
N ASN A 501 -4.51 22.80 5.52
CA ASN A 501 -3.33 22.97 4.67
C ASN A 501 -2.05 22.98 5.51
N PHE A 502 -2.06 23.68 6.66
CA PHE A 502 -0.97 23.62 7.62
C PHE A 502 -0.75 22.20 8.18
N LEU A 503 -1.82 21.49 8.54
CA LEU A 503 -1.71 20.09 8.99
C LEU A 503 -1.19 19.16 7.87
N ALA A 504 -1.55 19.41 6.61
CA ALA A 504 -0.99 18.69 5.45
C ALA A 504 0.51 18.96 5.28
N TYR A 505 0.95 20.20 5.49
CA TYR A 505 2.38 20.55 5.52
C TYR A 505 3.11 19.84 6.67
N THR A 506 2.57 19.84 7.89
CA THR A 506 3.25 19.24 9.05
C THR A 506 3.50 17.74 8.87
N ALA A 507 2.60 17.04 8.17
CA ALA A 507 2.75 15.62 7.89
C ALA A 507 3.72 15.30 6.76
N GLU A 508 3.97 16.27 5.86
CA GLU A 508 4.97 16.13 4.81
C GLU A 508 5.70 17.45 4.47
N PRO A 509 6.58 17.97 5.36
CA PRO A 509 7.20 19.28 5.17
C PRO A 509 8.09 19.39 3.92
N PHE A 510 8.55 18.24 3.41
CA PHE A 510 9.43 18.15 2.23
C PHE A 510 8.70 17.93 0.91
N LYS A 511 7.35 17.98 0.89
CA LYS A 511 6.53 17.68 -0.30
C LYS A 511 6.95 18.47 -1.53
N GLN A 512 7.13 19.78 -1.39
CA GLN A 512 7.53 20.64 -2.52
C GLN A 512 8.93 20.30 -3.02
N THR A 513 9.90 20.16 -2.10
CA THR A 513 11.28 19.76 -2.46
C THR A 513 11.32 18.40 -3.15
N ARG A 514 10.52 17.43 -2.68
CA ARG A 514 10.37 16.10 -3.30
C ARG A 514 9.88 16.23 -4.74
N ILE A 515 8.82 17.00 -4.98
CA ILE A 515 8.24 17.19 -6.32
C ILE A 515 9.24 17.89 -7.25
N GLU A 516 9.93 18.94 -6.79
CA GLU A 516 10.95 19.63 -7.58
C GLU A 516 12.15 18.74 -7.93
N MET A 517 12.64 17.96 -6.95
CA MET A 517 13.68 16.97 -7.18
C MET A 517 13.21 15.92 -8.20
N GLY A 518 11.97 15.45 -8.06
CA GLY A 518 11.32 14.53 -8.99
C GLY A 518 11.36 15.04 -10.42
N LYS A 519 10.98 16.30 -10.68
CA LYS A 519 11.03 16.90 -12.03
C LYS A 519 12.43 16.80 -12.65
N ARG A 520 13.49 17.07 -11.86
CA ARG A 520 14.89 16.98 -12.32
C ARG A 520 15.34 15.54 -12.57
N VAL A 521 14.96 14.61 -11.68
CA VAL A 521 15.25 13.17 -11.83
C VAL A 521 14.56 12.61 -13.07
N MET A 522 13.29 12.95 -13.32
CA MET A 522 12.55 12.51 -14.49
C MET A 522 13.19 13.01 -15.80
N LEU A 523 13.64 14.26 -15.83
CA LEU A 523 14.38 14.80 -16.97
C LEU A 523 15.68 14.03 -17.21
N PHE A 524 16.45 13.77 -16.15
CA PHE A 524 17.67 12.97 -16.24
C PHE A 524 17.40 11.56 -16.79
N LEU A 525 16.37 10.87 -16.27
CA LEU A 525 16.01 9.53 -16.71
C LEU A 525 15.53 9.51 -18.18
N ALA A 526 14.83 10.55 -18.63
CA ALA A 526 14.46 10.68 -20.04
C ALA A 526 15.68 10.81 -20.96
N ILE A 527 16.67 11.63 -20.57
CA ILE A 527 17.94 11.77 -21.31
C ILE A 527 18.72 10.44 -21.29
N LEU A 528 18.84 9.81 -20.12
CA LEU A 528 19.50 8.52 -19.95
C LEU A 528 18.85 7.45 -20.83
N PHE A 529 17.52 7.41 -20.89
CA PHE A 529 16.79 6.47 -21.74
C PHE A 529 17.11 6.68 -23.23
N ILE A 530 17.16 7.92 -23.71
CA ILE A 530 17.52 8.21 -25.11
C ILE A 530 18.92 7.70 -25.43
N LEU A 531 19.89 7.94 -24.53
CA LEU A 531 21.26 7.47 -24.69
C LEU A 531 21.35 5.93 -24.65
N ALA A 532 20.67 5.30 -23.69
CA ALA A 532 20.63 3.84 -23.55
C ALA A 532 19.98 3.19 -24.77
N TRP A 533 18.88 3.76 -25.27
CA TRP A 533 18.20 3.30 -26.48
C TRP A 533 19.08 3.44 -27.72
N ALA A 534 19.73 4.59 -27.91
CA ALA A 534 20.64 4.81 -29.04
C ALA A 534 21.82 3.83 -29.03
N LEU A 535 22.40 3.60 -27.84
CA LEU A 535 23.49 2.64 -27.65
C LEU A 535 23.01 1.21 -27.91
N ASN A 536 21.83 0.84 -27.40
CA ASN A 536 21.23 -0.46 -27.61
C ASN A 536 20.97 -0.71 -29.11
N ARG A 537 20.40 0.28 -29.80
CA ARG A 537 20.18 0.21 -31.25
C ARG A 537 21.49 -0.02 -32.02
N GLU A 538 22.58 0.64 -31.64
CA GLU A 538 23.86 0.51 -32.31
C GLU A 538 24.48 -0.88 -32.11
N TYR A 539 24.45 -1.43 -30.89
CA TYR A 539 24.97 -2.78 -30.63
C TYR A 539 24.11 -3.88 -31.28
N TRP A 540 22.80 -3.70 -31.37
CA TRP A 540 21.88 -4.71 -31.89
C TRP A 540 21.66 -4.62 -33.42
N LYS A 541 22.23 -3.64 -34.11
CA LYS A 541 22.04 -3.47 -35.57
C LYS A 541 22.55 -4.66 -36.39
N ASP A 542 23.61 -5.31 -35.92
CA ASP A 542 24.30 -6.41 -36.61
C ASP A 542 23.93 -7.80 -36.04
N VAL A 543 22.97 -7.86 -35.11
CA VAL A 543 22.44 -9.09 -34.55
C VAL A 543 21.19 -9.46 -35.35
N HIS A 544 21.20 -10.64 -35.97
CA HIS A 544 20.15 -11.12 -36.88
C HIS A 544 19.52 -12.42 -36.38
#